data_AF-A0A8H3I1P8-F1
#
_entry.id   AF-A0A8H3I1P8-F1
#
_cell.length_a   1.000
_cell.length_b   1.000
_cell.length_c   1.000
_cell.angle_alpha   90.00
_cell.angle_beta   90.00
_cell.angle_gamma   90.00
#
_symmetry.space_group_name_H-M   'P 1'
#
loop_
_entity.id
_entity.type
_entity.pdbx_description
1 polymer ?
#
loop_
_entity_poly.entity_id
_entity_poly.type
_entity_poly.pdbx_seq_one_letter_code
_entity_poly.pdbx_strand_id
1 'polypeptide(L)'
;MARAYQEAHIMDNLTSSVKDLQTKTAELAKAKGYHEERIKNLTTANAELQKNYDALEIRMKANEHNTTARILNTHLSLSPLPNKNNIPLTPLHALSTNRPIRSFPKHEKDTKTMAAADVIQCLQDLGVPSLGLSAGEKKARLKGEIGLASEERGGAVPGEGEGAAKKEGAAKALSPADKARTNTENAKKAAEVRRKVLEAKQKKMEAEKGKK
;
A
#
# COMPACT_ATOMS: atom_id res chain seq x y z
N MET A 1 16.49 80.44 -2.52
CA MET A 1 15.44 79.54 -1.99
C MET A 1 15.00 78.48 -3.00
N ALA A 2 14.60 78.81 -4.24
CA ALA A 2 14.04 77.83 -5.20
C ALA A 2 14.91 76.57 -5.45
N ARG A 3 16.23 76.74 -5.57
CA ARG A 3 17.17 75.62 -5.78
C ARG A 3 17.23 74.62 -4.60
N ALA A 4 17.24 75.13 -3.37
CA ALA A 4 17.26 74.29 -2.17
C ALA A 4 15.97 73.49 -2.01
N TYR A 5 14.82 74.07 -2.40
CA TYR A 5 13.53 73.35 -2.43
C TYR A 5 13.51 72.23 -3.48
N GLN A 6 14.08 72.49 -4.67
CA GLN A 6 14.17 71.47 -5.72
C GLN A 6 15.10 70.32 -5.33
N GLU A 7 16.24 70.62 -4.71
CA GLU A 7 17.18 69.63 -4.21
C GLU A 7 16.56 68.78 -3.09
N ALA A 8 15.81 69.38 -2.16
CA ALA A 8 15.09 68.64 -1.11
C ALA A 8 14.05 67.67 -1.70
N HIS A 9 13.24 68.12 -2.66
CA HIS A 9 12.24 67.28 -3.31
C HIS A 9 12.86 66.09 -4.07
N ILE A 10 14.03 66.28 -4.70
CA ILE A 10 14.77 65.19 -5.36
C ILE A 10 15.27 64.17 -4.32
N MET A 11 15.80 64.65 -3.18
CA MET A 11 16.29 63.80 -2.11
C MET A 11 15.17 62.97 -1.46
N ASP A 12 13.98 63.54 -1.28
CA ASP A 12 12.83 62.83 -0.74
C ASP A 12 12.35 61.71 -1.68
N ASN A 13 12.27 62.01 -2.99
CA ASN A 13 11.89 61.01 -4.00
C ASN A 13 12.90 59.86 -4.10
N LEU A 14 14.20 60.19 -4.03
CA LEU A 14 15.25 59.17 -4.02
C LEU A 14 15.17 58.32 -2.76
N THR A 15 14.94 58.93 -1.60
CA THR A 15 14.80 58.23 -0.31
C THR A 15 13.61 57.26 -0.33
N SER A 16 12.47 57.68 -0.90
CA SER A 16 11.30 56.81 -1.07
C SER A 16 11.61 55.63 -2.00
N SER A 17 12.24 55.91 -3.14
CA SER A 17 12.60 54.88 -4.12
C SER A 17 13.56 53.82 -3.52
N VAL A 18 14.53 54.25 -2.71
CA VAL A 18 15.45 53.33 -2.00
C VAL A 18 14.69 52.45 -1.01
N LYS A 19 13.77 53.00 -0.23
CA LYS A 19 12.94 52.23 0.72
C LYS A 19 12.07 51.20 0.01
N ASP A 20 11.48 51.57 -1.13
CA ASP A 20 10.67 50.65 -1.94
C ASP A 20 11.51 49.51 -2.51
N LEU A 21 12.71 49.81 -3.01
CA LEU A 21 13.65 48.81 -3.51
C LEU A 21 14.13 47.87 -2.39
N GLN A 22 14.42 48.40 -1.20
CA GLN A 22 14.79 47.60 -0.03
C GLN A 22 13.66 46.63 0.35
N THR A 23 12.42 47.12 0.36
CA THR A 23 11.24 46.31 0.67
C THR A 23 11.04 45.19 -0.36
N LYS A 24 11.05 45.53 -1.65
CA LYS A 24 10.95 44.54 -2.74
C LYS A 24 12.07 43.50 -2.70
N THR A 25 13.29 43.92 -2.39
CA THR A 25 14.44 43.01 -2.26
C THR A 25 14.24 42.02 -1.11
N ALA A 26 13.72 42.49 0.03
CA ALA A 26 13.41 41.63 1.17
C ALA A 26 12.28 40.64 0.86
N GLU A 27 11.25 41.07 0.12
CA GLU A 27 10.15 40.21 -0.33
C GLU A 27 10.64 39.13 -1.30
N LEU A 28 11.47 39.51 -2.28
CA LEU A 28 12.06 38.57 -3.23
C LEU A 28 12.96 37.54 -2.53
N ALA A 29 13.74 37.96 -1.53
CA ALA A 29 14.55 37.04 -0.74
C ALA A 29 13.69 36.01 0.02
N LYS A 30 12.56 36.44 0.59
CA LYS A 30 11.61 35.54 1.26
C LYS A 30 10.95 34.58 0.27
N ALA A 31 10.49 35.07 -0.88
CA ALA A 31 9.89 34.25 -1.93
C ALA A 31 10.89 33.21 -2.46
N LYS A 32 12.14 33.61 -2.69
CA LYS A 32 13.22 32.72 -3.09
C LYS A 32 13.42 31.58 -2.09
N GLY A 33 13.54 31.89 -0.80
CA GLY A 33 13.70 30.86 0.25
C GLY A 33 12.53 29.87 0.30
N TYR A 34 11.29 30.38 0.16
CA TYR A 34 10.11 29.51 0.08
C TYR A 34 10.13 28.57 -1.13
N HIS A 35 10.54 29.09 -2.31
CA HIS A 35 10.64 28.26 -3.52
C HIS A 35 11.74 27.21 -3.41
N GLU A 36 12.89 27.54 -2.82
CA GLU A 36 13.98 26.59 -2.58
C GLU A 36 13.52 25.43 -1.68
N GLU A 37 12.81 25.73 -0.59
CA GLU A 37 12.26 24.69 0.30
C GLU A 37 11.23 23.82 -0.44
N ARG A 38 10.33 24.44 -1.22
CA ARG A 38 9.34 23.71 -2.01
C ARG A 38 9.99 22.79 -3.04
N ILE A 39 11.04 23.25 -3.73
CA ILE A 39 11.79 22.44 -4.69
C ILE A 39 12.43 21.24 -4.00
N LYS A 40 13.04 21.44 -2.83
CA LYS A 40 13.63 20.34 -2.04
C LYS A 40 12.59 19.30 -1.66
N ASN A 41 11.42 19.73 -1.17
CA ASN A 41 10.33 18.82 -0.79
C ASN A 41 9.79 18.04 -2.00
N LEU A 42 9.61 18.70 -3.15
CA LEU A 42 9.17 18.06 -4.38
C LEU A 42 10.20 17.05 -4.90
N THR A 43 11.49 17.37 -4.79
CA THR A 43 12.57 16.46 -5.21
C THR A 43 12.56 15.17 -4.38
N THR A 44 12.41 15.28 -3.06
CA THR A 44 12.30 14.12 -2.17
C THR A 44 11.07 13.29 -2.49
N ALA A 45 9.90 13.92 -2.63
CA ALA A 45 8.65 13.23 -2.94
C ALA A 45 8.74 12.50 -4.30
N ASN A 46 9.37 13.11 -5.30
CA ASN A 46 9.54 12.49 -6.61
C ASN A 46 10.47 11.26 -6.53
N ALA A 47 11.55 11.33 -5.75
CA ALA A 47 12.45 10.20 -5.54
C ALA A 47 11.76 9.03 -4.81
N GLU A 48 10.86 9.32 -3.86
CA GLU A 48 10.04 8.31 -3.19
C GLU A 48 9.02 7.66 -4.14
N LEU A 49 8.37 8.46 -4.97
CA LEU A 49 7.44 7.97 -5.98
C LEU A 49 8.14 7.05 -6.99
N GLN A 50 9.34 7.42 -7.44
CA GLN A 50 10.12 6.58 -8.35
C GLN A 50 10.43 5.21 -7.71
N LYS A 51 10.90 5.19 -6.46
CA LYS A 51 11.16 3.94 -5.73
C LYS A 51 9.90 3.08 -5.61
N ASN A 52 8.76 3.70 -5.32
CA ASN A 52 7.49 2.99 -5.21
C ASN A 52 7.02 2.42 -6.56
N TYR A 53 7.26 3.14 -7.65
CA TYR A 53 6.98 2.67 -9.01
C TYR A 53 7.83 1.45 -9.36
N ASP A 54 9.15 1.51 -9.14
CA ASP A 54 10.06 0.41 -9.41
C ASP A 54 9.67 -0.84 -8.59
N ALA A 55 9.32 -0.66 -7.30
CA ALA A 55 8.86 -1.73 -6.44
C ALA A 55 7.50 -2.33 -6.87
N LEU A 56 6.61 -1.51 -7.45
CA LEU A 56 5.35 -1.99 -8.00
C LEU A 56 5.59 -2.80 -9.28
N GLU A 57 6.48 -2.35 -10.16
CA GLU A 57 6.83 -3.06 -11.38
C GLU A 57 7.41 -4.45 -11.08
N ILE A 58 8.32 -4.55 -10.11
CA ILE A 58 8.87 -5.83 -9.64
C ILE A 58 7.75 -6.77 -9.16
N ARG A 59 6.83 -6.26 -8.32
CA ARG A 59 5.70 -7.05 -7.79
C ARG A 59 4.76 -7.52 -8.90
N MET A 60 4.50 -6.67 -9.90
CA MET A 60 3.63 -7.01 -11.02
C MET A 60 4.22 -8.15 -11.83
N LYS A 61 5.50 -8.07 -12.22
CA LYS A 61 6.20 -9.16 -12.92
C LYS A 61 6.20 -10.45 -12.10
N ALA A 62 6.48 -10.38 -10.80
CA ALA A 62 6.42 -11.55 -9.92
C ALA A 62 5.02 -12.16 -9.88
N ASN A 63 3.97 -11.33 -9.84
CA ASN A 63 2.59 -11.80 -9.82
C ASN A 63 2.17 -12.48 -11.14
N GLU A 64 2.63 -11.97 -12.29
CA GLU A 64 2.41 -12.61 -13.60
C GLU A 64 3.03 -14.01 -13.63
N HIS A 65 4.30 -14.13 -13.22
CA HIS A 65 4.98 -15.43 -13.11
C HIS A 65 4.23 -16.35 -12.15
N ASN A 66 3.83 -15.85 -10.98
CA ASN A 66 3.13 -16.63 -9.96
C ASN A 66 1.75 -17.08 -10.42
N THR A 67 1.03 -16.27 -11.18
CA THR A 67 -0.28 -16.62 -11.72
C THR A 67 -0.15 -17.77 -12.71
N THR A 68 0.79 -17.68 -13.65
CA THR A 68 1.10 -18.77 -14.58
C THR A 68 1.56 -20.04 -13.84
N ALA A 69 2.47 -19.91 -12.88
CA ALA A 69 2.97 -21.05 -12.10
C ALA A 69 1.85 -21.74 -11.31
N ARG A 70 0.96 -20.97 -10.68
CA ARG A 70 -0.21 -21.52 -9.96
C ARG A 70 -1.15 -22.28 -10.89
N ILE A 71 -1.43 -21.74 -12.08
CA ILE A 71 -2.26 -22.41 -13.08
C ILE A 71 -1.64 -23.75 -13.48
N LEU A 72 -0.34 -23.74 -13.82
CA LEU A 72 0.40 -24.95 -14.18
C LEU A 72 0.38 -25.97 -13.04
N ASN A 73 0.70 -25.56 -11.81
CA ASN A 73 0.70 -26.44 -10.65
C ASN A 73 -0.70 -27.00 -10.34
N THR A 74 -1.76 -26.21 -10.55
CA THR A 74 -3.15 -26.65 -10.38
C THR A 74 -3.50 -27.73 -11.40
N HIS A 75 -3.15 -27.52 -12.67
CA HIS A 75 -3.36 -28.54 -13.70
C HIS A 75 -2.59 -29.83 -13.39
N LEU A 76 -1.36 -29.73 -12.88
CA LEU A 76 -0.59 -30.90 -12.45
C LEU A 76 -1.25 -31.63 -11.27
N SER A 77 -1.71 -30.90 -10.26
CA SER A 77 -2.34 -31.48 -9.06
C SER A 77 -3.67 -32.19 -9.37
N LEU A 78 -4.46 -31.64 -10.30
CA LEU A 78 -5.74 -32.21 -10.74
C LEU A 78 -5.61 -33.27 -11.83
N SER A 79 -4.44 -33.39 -12.46
CA SER A 79 -4.24 -34.34 -13.56
C SER A 79 -4.36 -35.79 -13.08
N PRO A 80 -5.02 -36.69 -13.85
CA PRO A 80 -5.13 -38.11 -13.52
C PRO A 80 -3.84 -38.90 -13.84
N LEU A 81 -2.70 -38.23 -13.99
CA LEU A 81 -1.44 -38.88 -14.36
C LEU A 81 -0.95 -39.84 -13.25
N PRO A 82 -0.46 -41.03 -13.63
CA PRO A 82 0.26 -41.89 -12.69
C PRO A 82 1.50 -41.15 -12.17
N ASN A 83 1.80 -41.28 -10.88
CA ASN A 83 2.93 -40.61 -10.21
C ASN A 83 2.90 -39.07 -10.19
N LYS A 84 1.72 -38.43 -10.22
CA LYS A 84 1.60 -36.96 -10.14
C LYS A 84 2.39 -36.30 -8.99
N ASN A 85 2.51 -36.99 -7.85
CA ASN A 85 3.26 -36.52 -6.68
C ASN A 85 4.78 -36.41 -6.90
N ASN A 86 5.29 -36.94 -8.02
CA ASN A 86 6.71 -36.90 -8.39
C ASN A 86 6.98 -36.00 -9.60
N ILE A 87 5.96 -35.31 -10.11
CA ILE A 87 6.13 -34.30 -11.16
C ILE A 87 6.65 -33.01 -10.50
N PRO A 88 7.69 -32.38 -11.05
CA PRO A 88 8.22 -31.14 -10.50
C PRO A 88 7.21 -30.01 -10.62
N LEU A 89 7.07 -29.23 -9.54
CA LEU A 89 6.26 -28.02 -9.52
C LEU A 89 7.00 -26.87 -10.21
N THR A 90 6.24 -26.00 -10.85
CA THR A 90 6.75 -24.72 -11.34
C THR A 90 6.98 -23.79 -10.14
N PRO A 91 8.20 -23.29 -9.92
CA PRO A 91 8.50 -22.46 -8.76
C PRO A 91 7.84 -21.10 -8.86
N LEU A 92 7.29 -20.62 -7.74
CA LEU A 92 6.83 -19.25 -7.61
C LEU A 92 8.01 -18.30 -7.32
N HIS A 93 7.84 -17.04 -7.69
CA HIS A 93 8.75 -15.95 -7.45
C HIS A 93 8.36 -15.14 -6.20
N ALA A 94 9.36 -14.65 -5.48
CA ALA A 94 9.19 -13.73 -4.37
C ALA A 94 8.69 -12.36 -4.88
N LEU A 95 7.66 -11.80 -4.25
CA LEU A 95 7.04 -10.54 -4.68
C LEU A 95 8.00 -9.35 -4.59
N SER A 96 8.94 -9.38 -3.65
CA SER A 96 9.89 -8.28 -3.42
C SER A 96 11.05 -8.22 -4.41
N THR A 97 11.37 -9.32 -5.08
CA THR A 97 12.58 -9.42 -5.92
C THR A 97 12.34 -9.99 -7.31
N ASN A 98 11.14 -10.54 -7.58
CA ASN A 98 10.83 -11.28 -8.80
C ASN A 98 11.87 -12.39 -9.11
N ARG A 99 12.34 -13.08 -8.07
CA ARG A 99 13.25 -14.24 -8.19
C ARG A 99 12.58 -15.49 -7.66
N PRO A 100 12.90 -16.69 -8.19
CA PRO A 100 12.40 -17.95 -7.66
C PRO A 100 12.61 -18.08 -6.15
N ILE A 101 11.59 -18.52 -5.42
CA ILE A 101 11.64 -18.70 -3.97
C ILE A 101 12.60 -19.85 -3.66
N ARG A 102 13.62 -19.58 -2.84
CA ARG A 102 14.71 -20.54 -2.56
C ARG A 102 14.23 -21.81 -1.86
N SER A 103 13.30 -21.67 -0.91
CA SER A 103 12.73 -22.79 -0.14
C SER A 103 11.50 -23.41 -0.80
N PHE A 104 11.25 -23.14 -2.09
CA PHE A 104 10.06 -23.64 -2.78
C PHE A 104 10.06 -25.19 -2.86
N PRO A 105 8.94 -25.86 -2.57
CA PRO A 105 8.83 -27.32 -2.67
C PRO A 105 9.03 -27.76 -4.13
N LYS A 106 9.94 -28.73 -4.35
CA LYS A 106 10.20 -29.24 -5.71
C LYS A 106 9.05 -30.08 -6.24
N HIS A 107 8.40 -30.84 -5.37
CA HIS A 107 7.26 -31.70 -5.71
C HIS A 107 6.12 -31.52 -4.70
N GLU A 108 4.91 -31.94 -5.06
CA GLU A 108 3.74 -31.89 -4.19
C GLU A 108 3.97 -32.61 -2.84
N LYS A 109 4.61 -33.79 -2.86
CA LYS A 109 4.91 -34.56 -1.63
C LYS A 109 5.82 -33.80 -0.66
N ASP A 110 6.70 -32.94 -1.17
CA ASP A 110 7.68 -32.21 -0.36
C ASP A 110 6.98 -31.21 0.57
N THR A 111 5.80 -30.71 0.19
CA THR A 111 4.99 -29.81 1.04
C THR A 111 4.60 -30.42 2.38
N LYS A 112 4.52 -31.75 2.47
CA LYS A 112 4.19 -32.47 3.71
C LYS A 112 5.39 -32.49 4.66
N THR A 113 6.59 -32.65 4.11
CA THR A 113 7.84 -32.82 4.87
C THR A 113 8.65 -31.54 5.06
N MET A 114 8.27 -30.43 4.42
CA MET A 114 8.92 -29.12 4.59
C MET A 114 9.03 -28.71 6.07
N ALA A 115 10.20 -28.16 6.42
CA ALA A 115 10.46 -27.58 7.73
C ALA A 115 9.59 -26.33 7.95
N ALA A 116 9.21 -26.08 9.20
CA ALA A 116 8.34 -24.96 9.53
C ALA A 116 8.94 -23.59 9.13
N ALA A 117 10.26 -23.43 9.26
CA ALA A 117 10.98 -22.22 8.86
C ALA A 117 10.88 -21.98 7.35
N ASP A 118 11.03 -23.03 6.53
CA ASP A 118 10.92 -22.94 5.07
C ASP A 118 9.51 -22.56 4.63
N VAL A 119 8.48 -23.14 5.26
CA VAL A 119 7.08 -22.77 4.98
C VAL A 119 6.81 -21.31 5.30
N ILE A 120 7.30 -20.83 6.45
CA ILE A 120 7.16 -19.42 6.85
C ILE A 120 7.87 -18.51 5.85
N GLN A 121 9.10 -18.86 5.45
CA GLN A 121 9.86 -18.07 4.48
C GLN A 121 9.15 -18.02 3.12
N CYS A 122 8.63 -19.15 2.62
CA CYS A 122 7.86 -19.16 1.37
C CYS A 122 6.62 -18.27 1.46
N LEU A 123 5.85 -18.36 2.54
CA LEU A 123 4.67 -17.50 2.73
C LEU A 123 5.06 -16.03 2.81
N GLN A 124 6.14 -15.70 3.50
CA GLN A 124 6.66 -14.33 3.57
C GLN A 124 7.10 -13.81 2.20
N ASP A 125 7.83 -14.60 1.42
CA ASP A 125 8.27 -14.24 0.07
C ASP A 125 7.09 -14.04 -0.89
N LEU A 126 6.00 -14.77 -0.68
CA LEU A 126 4.73 -14.62 -1.38
C LEU A 126 3.88 -13.45 -0.85
N GLY A 127 4.30 -12.77 0.22
CA GLY A 127 3.52 -11.69 0.86
C GLY A 127 2.26 -12.18 1.59
N VAL A 128 2.21 -13.46 1.96
CA VAL A 128 1.06 -14.10 2.61
C VAL A 128 1.25 -14.05 4.13
N PRO A 129 0.34 -13.41 4.88
CA PRO A 129 0.41 -13.38 6.34
C PRO A 129 0.33 -14.78 6.94
N SER A 130 1.25 -15.10 7.85
CA SER A 130 1.33 -16.42 8.51
C SER A 130 1.42 -16.35 10.05
N LEU A 131 1.41 -15.15 10.63
CA LEU A 131 1.43 -14.95 12.07
C LEU A 131 0.16 -15.50 12.73
N GLY A 132 0.31 -16.15 13.88
CA GLY A 132 -0.80 -16.77 14.62
C GLY A 132 -1.29 -18.11 14.07
N LEU A 133 -0.85 -18.53 12.88
CA LEU A 133 -1.20 -19.84 12.31
C LEU A 133 -0.35 -20.97 12.91
N SER A 134 -1.00 -22.09 13.18
CA SER A 134 -0.33 -23.37 13.48
C SER A 134 0.51 -23.86 12.30
N ALA A 135 1.42 -24.80 12.55
CA ALA A 135 2.26 -25.36 11.50
C ALA A 135 1.44 -26.06 10.40
N GLY A 136 0.34 -26.72 10.76
CA GLY A 136 -0.58 -27.36 9.81
C GLY A 136 -1.29 -26.35 8.92
N GLU A 137 -1.82 -25.27 9.51
CA GLU A 137 -2.50 -24.20 8.76
C GLU A 137 -1.55 -23.45 7.81
N LYS A 138 -0.29 -23.23 8.21
CA LYS A 138 0.74 -22.65 7.34
C LYS A 138 1.01 -23.53 6.14
N LYS A 139 1.11 -24.85 6.33
CA LYS A 139 1.29 -25.81 5.23
C LYS A 139 0.08 -25.85 4.31
N ALA A 140 -1.13 -25.89 4.87
CA ALA A 140 -2.37 -25.83 4.09
C ALA A 140 -2.49 -24.53 3.28
N ARG A 141 -2.14 -23.40 3.90
CA ARG A 141 -2.08 -22.10 3.23
C ARG A 141 -1.08 -22.11 2.08
N LEU A 142 0.14 -22.61 2.32
CA LEU A 142 1.17 -22.70 1.29
C LEU A 142 0.69 -23.56 0.12
N LYS A 143 0.09 -24.73 0.38
CA LYS A 143 -0.48 -25.60 -0.67
C LYS A 143 -1.50 -24.85 -1.54
N GLY A 144 -2.43 -24.14 -0.93
CA GLY A 144 -3.42 -23.33 -1.67
C GLY A 144 -2.75 -22.23 -2.51
N GLU A 145 -1.76 -21.55 -1.95
CA GLU A 145 -1.06 -20.44 -2.62
C GLU A 145 -0.18 -20.88 -3.79
N ILE A 146 0.36 -22.10 -3.77
CA ILE A 146 1.18 -22.64 -4.87
C ILE A 146 0.35 -23.40 -5.91
N GLY A 147 -0.97 -23.50 -5.73
CA GLY A 147 -1.90 -24.13 -6.67
C GLY A 147 -2.02 -25.65 -6.50
N LEU A 148 -1.88 -26.20 -5.29
CA LEU A 148 -2.15 -27.63 -5.03
C LEU A 148 -3.56 -27.82 -4.49
N ALA A 149 -4.22 -28.91 -4.89
CA ALA A 149 -5.52 -29.28 -4.36
C ALA A 149 -5.41 -29.65 -2.87
N SER A 150 -6.28 -29.09 -2.03
CA SER A 150 -6.40 -29.53 -0.64
C SER A 150 -6.97 -30.96 -0.61
N GLU A 151 -6.26 -31.89 -0.01
CA GLU A 151 -6.69 -33.30 0.16
C GLU A 151 -7.95 -33.46 1.06
N GLU A 152 -8.54 -32.37 1.58
CA GLU A 152 -9.65 -32.39 2.57
C GLU A 152 -11.06 -32.17 1.99
N ARG A 153 -11.32 -32.51 0.72
CA ARG A 153 -12.70 -32.66 0.22
C ARG A 153 -12.98 -34.05 -0.32
N GLY A 154 -12.92 -35.03 0.57
CA GLY A 154 -13.66 -36.27 0.42
C GLY A 154 -15.14 -36.04 0.75
N GLY A 155 -16.00 -36.14 -0.27
CA GLY A 155 -17.41 -36.54 -0.16
C GLY A 155 -18.39 -35.61 0.58
N ALA A 156 -19.03 -34.70 -0.15
CA ALA A 156 -20.45 -34.36 0.06
C ALA A 156 -20.96 -33.54 -1.13
N VAL A 157 -21.64 -34.21 -2.05
CA VAL A 157 -22.59 -33.58 -2.97
C VAL A 157 -23.83 -33.24 -2.13
N PRO A 158 -24.32 -32.00 -2.06
CA PRO A 158 -25.62 -31.75 -1.49
C PRO A 158 -26.66 -32.01 -2.58
N GLY A 159 -27.17 -33.24 -2.60
CA GLY A 159 -28.46 -33.56 -3.19
C GLY A 159 -29.59 -32.90 -2.40
N GLU A 160 -30.66 -32.60 -3.12
CA GLU A 160 -31.93 -32.05 -2.66
C GLU A 160 -32.54 -32.89 -1.51
N GLY A 161 -33.15 -32.22 -0.52
CA GLY A 161 -33.92 -32.92 0.52
C GLY A 161 -34.16 -32.11 1.79
N GLU A 162 -35.43 -31.85 2.07
CA GLU A 162 -36.04 -31.08 3.16
C GLU A 162 -35.58 -31.35 4.61
N GLY A 163 -35.53 -30.27 5.39
CA GLY A 163 -36.31 -30.16 6.64
C GLY A 163 -35.72 -30.70 7.95
N ALA A 164 -35.20 -29.80 8.80
CA ALA A 164 -35.75 -29.49 10.15
C ALA A 164 -34.71 -28.88 11.13
N ALA A 165 -34.84 -27.57 11.34
CA ALA A 165 -34.84 -26.86 12.62
C ALA A 165 -33.80 -27.21 13.73
N LYS A 166 -32.82 -26.34 13.98
CA LYS A 166 -32.83 -25.26 15.01
C LYS A 166 -31.44 -24.64 15.26
N LYS A 167 -31.43 -23.29 15.24
CA LYS A 167 -30.59 -22.30 16.00
C LYS A 167 -29.08 -22.39 15.79
N GLU A 168 -28.36 -21.34 15.36
CA GLU A 168 -28.25 -20.01 15.97
C GLU A 168 -27.32 -19.14 15.08
N GLY A 169 -27.58 -17.83 14.99
CA GLY A 169 -26.53 -16.85 14.67
C GLY A 169 -26.25 -16.47 13.21
N ALA A 170 -27.28 -16.15 12.41
CA ALA A 170 -27.07 -15.53 11.09
C ALA A 170 -26.58 -14.08 11.21
N ALA A 171 -25.28 -13.83 10.99
CA ALA A 171 -24.77 -12.51 10.66
C ALA A 171 -25.33 -12.11 9.28
N LYS A 172 -26.36 -11.27 9.29
CA LYS A 172 -27.05 -10.75 8.12
C LYS A 172 -26.04 -10.02 7.23
N ALA A 173 -25.69 -10.60 6.08
CA ALA A 173 -24.85 -9.95 5.09
C ALA A 173 -25.53 -8.65 4.65
N LEU A 174 -24.93 -7.50 4.99
CA LEU A 174 -25.40 -6.19 4.56
C LEU A 174 -25.48 -6.15 3.03
N SER A 175 -26.62 -5.68 2.53
CA SER A 175 -26.84 -5.53 1.09
C SER A 175 -25.79 -4.58 0.48
N PRO A 176 -25.49 -4.68 -0.82
CA PRO A 176 -24.56 -3.77 -1.49
C PRO A 176 -24.91 -2.29 -1.28
N ALA A 177 -26.20 -1.96 -1.15
CA ALA A 177 -26.68 -0.60 -0.86
C ALA A 177 -26.32 -0.14 0.56
N ASP A 178 -26.35 -1.03 1.55
CA ASP A 178 -26.00 -0.71 2.93
C ASP A 178 -24.48 -0.61 3.13
N LYS A 179 -23.68 -1.39 2.39
CA LYS A 179 -22.21 -1.24 2.34
C LYS A 179 -21.78 0.08 1.71
N ALA A 180 -22.53 0.57 0.72
CA ALA A 180 -22.28 1.89 0.13
C ALA A 180 -22.62 3.04 1.08
N ARG A 181 -23.68 2.89 1.90
CA ARG A 181 -24.06 3.86 2.94
C ARG A 181 -23.02 3.92 4.07
N THR A 182 -22.50 2.78 4.53
CA THR A 182 -21.47 2.77 5.58
C THR A 182 -20.14 3.34 5.09
N ASN A 183 -19.75 3.10 3.83
CA ASN A 183 -18.55 3.71 3.24
C ASN A 183 -18.66 5.24 3.10
N THR A 184 -19.84 5.76 2.73
CA THR A 184 -20.05 7.21 2.61
C THR A 184 -20.12 7.90 3.98
N GLU A 185 -20.66 7.24 5.00
CA GLU A 185 -20.68 7.77 6.36
C GLU A 185 -19.28 7.79 7.00
N ASN A 186 -18.49 6.74 6.77
CA ASN A 186 -17.09 6.68 7.22
C ASN A 186 -16.21 7.74 6.51
N ALA A 187 -16.44 7.98 5.22
CA ALA A 187 -15.77 9.04 4.48
C ALA A 187 -16.11 10.45 5.02
N LYS A 188 -17.38 10.69 5.39
CA LYS A 188 -17.81 11.95 6.02
C LYS A 188 -17.17 12.17 7.40
N LYS A 189 -17.12 11.12 8.24
CA LYS A 189 -16.45 11.19 9.56
C LYS A 189 -14.95 11.45 9.41
N ALA A 190 -14.29 10.81 8.44
CA ALA A 190 -12.87 11.05 8.16
C ALA A 190 -12.59 12.48 7.66
N ALA A 191 -13.48 13.04 6.83
CA ALA A 191 -13.37 14.42 6.36
C ALA A 191 -13.56 15.44 7.51
N GLU A 192 -14.49 15.19 8.43
CA GLU A 192 -14.73 16.05 9.59
C GLU A 192 -13.53 16.05 10.55
N VAL A 193 -12.92 14.89 10.80
CA VAL A 193 -11.69 14.79 11.61
C VAL A 193 -10.54 15.58 10.97
N ARG A 194 -10.34 15.46 9.65
CA ARG A 194 -9.31 16.21 8.93
C ARG A 194 -9.53 17.73 9.01
N ARG A 195 -10.78 18.17 8.90
CA ARG A 195 -11.14 19.58 9.04
C ARG A 195 -10.82 20.11 10.44
N LYS A 196 -11.20 19.38 11.50
CA LYS A 196 -10.88 19.77 12.90
C LYS A 196 -9.37 19.84 13.15
N VAL A 197 -8.59 18.93 12.57
CA VAL A 197 -7.11 18.95 12.67
C VAL A 197 -6.52 20.17 11.97
N LEU A 198 -7.05 20.55 10.80
CA LEU A 198 -6.60 21.75 10.08
C LEU A 198 -6.96 23.04 10.84
N GLU A 199 -8.18 23.15 11.36
CA GLU A 199 -8.61 24.28 12.19
C GLU A 199 -7.74 24.42 13.46
N ALA A 200 -7.39 23.30 14.11
CA ALA A 200 -6.50 23.31 15.28
C ALA A 200 -5.07 23.75 14.93
N LYS A 201 -4.53 23.31 13.79
CA LYS A 201 -3.21 23.76 13.31
C LYS A 201 -3.21 25.25 12.98
N GLN A 202 -4.27 25.76 12.37
CA GLN A 202 -4.38 27.17 12.01
C GLN A 202 -4.46 28.06 13.25
N LYS A 203 -5.28 27.69 14.25
CA LYS A 203 -5.32 28.38 15.55
C LYS A 203 -3.98 28.37 16.27
N LYS A 204 -3.22 27.27 16.18
CA LYS A 204 -1.87 27.19 16.77
C LYS A 204 -0.88 28.12 16.07
N MET A 205 -0.93 28.22 14.74
CA MET A 205 -0.09 29.16 13.98
C MET A 205 -0.44 30.63 14.25
N GLU A 206 -1.72 30.96 14.43
CA GLU A 206 -2.16 32.32 14.79
C GLU A 206 -1.73 32.70 16.22
N ALA A 207 -1.80 31.76 17.16
CA ALA A 207 -1.32 31.97 18.53
C ALA A 207 0.21 32.15 18.63
N GLU A 208 0.99 31.53 17.74
CA GLU A 208 2.45 31.76 17.66
C GLU A 208 2.81 33.09 16.99
N LYS A 209 1.97 33.59 16.07
CA LYS A 209 2.18 34.91 15.43
C LYS A 209 1.85 36.08 16.36
N GLY A 210 0.97 35.89 17.35
CA GLY A 210 0.63 36.92 18.34
C GLY A 210 1.60 37.03 19.53
N LYS A 211 2.68 36.25 19.57
CA LYS A 211 3.71 36.26 20.63
C LYS A 211 5.07 36.82 20.18
N LYS A 212 5.16 37.35 18.96
CA LYS A 212 6.32 38.08 18.43
C LYS A 212 5.94 39.52 18.19
#